data_AF-A0A965WR22-F1
#
_entry.id   AF-A0A965WR22-F1
#
_cell.length_a   1.000
_cell.length_b   1.000
_cell.length_c   1.000
_cell.angle_alpha   90.00
_cell.angle_beta   90.00
_cell.angle_gamma   90.00
#
_symmetry.space_group_name_H-M   'P 1'
#
loop_
_entity.id
_entity.type
_entity.pdbx_description
1 polymer ?
#
loop_
_entity_poly.entity_id
_entity_poly.type
_entity_poly.pdbx_seq_one_letter_code
_entity_poly.pdbx_strand_id
1 'polypeptide(L)'
;MSEIKDGKILQINKKAIIVAVVIVLILVVGSYVLTFALPKGEYLRDDSGSIIQGTYAENPDLDGIKWWQFALSPIMILSPSAEGSSVVYAIIALLLVIGAVFTALEKSGILIYMINSIAHRFKDKKYYIIFILSFAFMFLGSAVGMFEELIPLVPIVVILCYAMGWDALVGLGISILAGALGFAAGVVNPFSIGIAQQIGGIPMFSGIGLRIITFVLLYAALILFVYSYAKKIDKCPKKSVVYKEDKQRKLCFDFTSEFQYDRKKSQALIWFAAWMIVIVVCAIASIFWHPLANYIMYITVVIYVISGIGACIICGVKGKKLMKNLLKGMLTLLPAVIMIMIAGGVRYIISEGDVMDTILYKFVSIIENQPSMIAILMIYVVIIVFEIFIPSSSAKVFLIMPLIFDMCSIINAKSGRCSENCA
;
A
#
# COMPACT_ATOMS: atom_id res chain seq x y z
N MET A 1 31.39 -12.61 -25.99
CA MET A 1 29.93 -12.51 -25.73
C MET A 1 29.66 -13.09 -24.35
N SER A 2 29.91 -12.31 -23.30
CA SER A 2 29.72 -12.75 -21.92
C SER A 2 28.23 -12.89 -21.63
N GLU A 3 27.81 -14.05 -21.13
CA GLU A 3 26.44 -14.31 -20.67
C GLU A 3 25.95 -13.15 -19.79
N ILE A 4 24.97 -12.40 -20.28
CA ILE A 4 24.15 -11.52 -19.46
C ILE A 4 23.39 -12.45 -18.52
N LYS A 5 23.91 -12.68 -17.31
CA LYS A 5 23.20 -13.41 -16.26
C LYS A 5 21.84 -12.77 -16.09
N ASP A 6 20.80 -13.54 -16.37
CA ASP A 6 19.36 -13.25 -16.28
C ASP A 6 19.07 -12.33 -15.07
N GLY A 7 19.18 -11.01 -15.30
CA GLY A 7 19.08 -9.98 -14.29
C GLY A 7 17.62 -9.79 -13.93
N LYS A 8 17.06 -10.73 -13.18
CA LYS A 8 15.67 -10.66 -12.73
C LYS A 8 15.48 -9.34 -11.99
N ILE A 9 14.55 -8.51 -12.46
CA ILE A 9 14.20 -7.22 -11.85
C ILE A 9 13.72 -7.44 -10.40
N LEU A 10 13.04 -8.55 -10.13
CA LEU A 10 12.63 -8.98 -8.79
C LEU A 10 13.51 -10.13 -8.28
N GLN A 11 14.41 -9.84 -7.35
CA GLN A 11 15.12 -10.86 -6.55
C GLN A 11 14.76 -10.70 -5.09
N ILE A 12 13.95 -11.62 -4.57
CA ILE A 12 13.59 -11.63 -3.15
C ILE A 12 14.73 -12.31 -2.38
N ASN A 13 15.31 -11.59 -1.42
CA ASN A 13 16.36 -12.12 -0.55
C ASN A 13 15.76 -13.14 0.42
N LYS A 14 16.27 -14.38 0.40
CA LYS A 14 15.82 -15.47 1.31
C LYS A 14 15.87 -15.06 2.78
N LYS A 15 16.91 -14.33 3.20
CA LYS A 15 17.02 -13.84 4.60
C LYS A 15 15.92 -12.85 4.93
N ALA A 16 15.58 -11.95 4.01
CA ALA A 16 14.50 -10.98 4.22
C ALA A 16 13.13 -11.66 4.33
N ILE A 17 12.87 -12.70 3.51
CA ILE A 17 11.66 -13.52 3.63
C ILE A 17 11.60 -14.19 5.01
N ILE A 18 12.69 -14.83 5.45
CA ILE A 18 12.72 -15.51 6.75
C ILE A 18 12.45 -14.53 7.88
N VAL A 19 13.09 -13.37 7.88
CA VAL A 19 12.87 -12.32 8.89
C VAL A 19 11.42 -11.86 8.89
N ALA A 20 10.85 -11.57 7.72
CA ALA A 20 9.45 -11.17 7.60
C ALA A 20 8.49 -12.26 8.10
N VAL A 21 8.72 -13.53 7.73
CA VAL A 21 7.91 -14.67 8.21
C VAL A 21 7.99 -14.82 9.72
N VAL A 22 9.18 -14.69 10.32
CA VAL A 22 9.37 -14.78 11.77
C VAL A 22 8.62 -13.65 12.49
N ILE A 23 8.73 -12.41 11.99
CA ILE A 23 8.00 -11.27 12.56
C ILE A 23 6.49 -11.51 12.50
N VAL A 24 5.96 -11.92 11.34
CA VAL A 24 4.52 -12.19 11.19
C VAL A 24 4.08 -13.36 12.08
N LEU A 25 4.89 -14.41 12.21
CA LEU A 25 4.58 -15.55 13.08
C LEU A 25 4.55 -15.14 14.55
N ILE A 26 5.47 -14.27 14.99
CA ILE A 26 5.44 -13.69 16.34
C ILE A 26 4.14 -12.89 16.55
N LEU A 27 3.70 -12.12 15.55
CA LEU A 27 2.43 -11.39 15.65
C LEU A 27 1.22 -12.32 15.72
N VAL A 28 1.20 -13.41 14.95
CA VAL A 28 0.14 -14.42 14.96
C VAL A 28 0.07 -15.14 16.32
N VAL A 29 1.21 -15.55 16.87
CA VAL A 29 1.28 -16.14 18.22
C VAL A 29 0.87 -15.10 19.26
N GLY A 30 1.34 -13.87 19.14
CA GLY A 30 1.02 -12.77 20.03
C GLY A 30 -0.48 -12.45 20.04
N SER A 31 -1.15 -12.44 18.89
CA SER A 31 -2.59 -12.23 18.82
C SER A 31 -3.37 -13.36 19.48
N TYR A 32 -2.91 -14.61 19.35
CA TYR A 32 -3.53 -15.73 20.06
C TYR A 32 -3.31 -15.69 21.57
N VAL A 33 -2.15 -15.25 22.04
CA VAL A 33 -1.95 -15.02 23.49
C VAL A 33 -2.86 -13.90 23.98
N LEU A 34 -3.05 -12.85 23.16
CA LEU A 34 -3.90 -11.73 23.51
C LEU A 34 -5.37 -12.13 23.71
N THR A 35 -5.87 -13.14 22.99
CA THR A 35 -7.26 -13.63 23.17
C THR A 35 -7.50 -14.27 24.54
N PHE A 36 -6.45 -14.70 25.25
CA PHE A 36 -6.57 -15.19 26.63
C PHE A 36 -6.38 -14.09 27.68
N ALA A 37 -5.65 -13.03 27.32
CA ALA A 37 -5.35 -11.93 28.24
C ALA A 37 -6.48 -10.91 28.34
N LEU A 38 -7.36 -10.86 27.34
CA LEU A 38 -8.47 -9.91 27.26
C LEU A 38 -9.82 -10.62 27.45
N PRO A 39 -10.79 -9.97 28.12
CA PRO A 39 -12.15 -10.50 28.17
C PRO A 39 -12.77 -10.47 26.77
N LYS A 40 -13.66 -11.43 26.53
CA LYS A 40 -14.48 -11.45 25.32
C LYS A 40 -15.60 -10.43 25.47
N GLY A 41 -15.86 -9.67 24.41
CA GLY A 41 -16.89 -8.66 24.45
C GLY A 41 -17.32 -8.23 23.06
N GLU A 42 -18.48 -7.61 23.01
CA GLU A 42 -19.13 -7.21 21.76
C GLU A 42 -19.78 -5.84 21.89
N TYR A 43 -19.74 -5.09 20.79
CA TYR A 43 -20.61 -3.93 20.59
C TYR A 43 -21.85 -4.33 19.81
N LEU A 44 -22.99 -3.70 20.13
CA LEU A 44 -24.13 -3.71 19.22
C LEU A 44 -23.78 -2.89 17.98
N ARG A 45 -24.22 -3.38 16.82
CA ARG A 45 -24.01 -2.74 15.52
C ARG A 45 -25.37 -2.35 14.93
N ASP A 46 -25.40 -1.23 14.22
CA ASP A 46 -26.60 -0.77 13.51
C ASP A 46 -26.81 -1.52 12.18
N ASP A 47 -27.87 -1.18 11.43
CA ASP A 47 -28.19 -1.78 10.13
C ASP A 47 -27.09 -1.56 9.07
N SER A 48 -26.20 -0.58 9.28
CA SER A 48 -25.05 -0.32 8.42
C SER A 48 -23.82 -1.16 8.79
N GLY A 49 -23.84 -1.80 9.96
CA GLY A 49 -22.72 -2.52 10.57
C GLY A 49 -21.82 -1.66 11.46
N SER A 50 -22.15 -0.39 11.67
CA SER A 50 -21.37 0.55 12.47
C SER A 50 -21.59 0.31 13.97
N ILE A 51 -20.54 0.50 14.78
CA ILE A 51 -20.58 0.31 16.23
C ILE A 51 -21.46 1.37 16.90
N ILE A 52 -22.41 0.93 17.74
CA ILE A 52 -23.23 1.82 18.57
C ILE A 52 -22.48 2.11 19.88
N GLN A 53 -22.06 3.36 20.09
CA GLN A 53 -21.29 3.74 21.27
C GLN A 53 -22.07 3.49 22.58
N GLY A 54 -21.37 3.11 23.64
CA GLY A 54 -21.95 2.88 24.97
C GLY A 54 -22.65 1.53 25.15
N THR A 55 -22.70 0.69 24.11
CA THR A 55 -23.36 -0.63 24.15
C THR A 55 -22.42 -1.79 24.44
N TYR A 56 -21.13 -1.52 24.68
CA TYR A 56 -20.14 -2.57 24.95
C TYR A 56 -20.55 -3.42 26.15
N ALA A 57 -20.58 -4.74 25.96
CA ALA A 57 -20.78 -5.70 27.02
C ALA A 57 -19.71 -6.80 26.95
N GLU A 58 -19.15 -7.16 28.11
CA GLU A 58 -18.38 -8.39 28.23
C GLU A 58 -19.34 -9.58 28.16
N ASN A 59 -19.05 -10.51 27.27
CA ASN A 59 -19.88 -11.70 27.06
C ASN A 59 -18.99 -12.96 27.14
N PRO A 60 -18.88 -13.58 28.34
CA PRO A 60 -18.07 -14.78 28.54
C PRO A 60 -18.55 -16.00 27.76
N ASP A 61 -19.81 -16.01 27.34
CA ASP A 61 -20.45 -17.13 26.63
C ASP A 61 -20.08 -17.18 25.14
N LEU A 62 -19.40 -16.15 24.63
CA LEU A 62 -18.85 -16.16 23.29
C LEU A 62 -17.85 -17.31 23.12
N ASP A 63 -17.92 -18.01 21.99
CA ASP A 63 -17.10 -19.21 21.71
C ASP A 63 -15.60 -18.90 21.84
N GLY A 64 -15.16 -17.76 21.30
CA GLY A 64 -13.76 -17.42 21.12
C GLY A 64 -13.01 -18.41 20.23
N ILE A 65 -11.73 -18.12 20.02
CA ILE A 65 -10.94 -18.85 19.04
C ILE A 65 -10.44 -20.21 19.54
N LYS A 66 -10.64 -21.24 18.72
CA LYS A 66 -10.16 -22.61 18.97
C LYS A 66 -8.71 -22.76 18.49
N TRP A 67 -7.93 -23.63 19.14
CA TRP A 67 -6.51 -23.85 18.80
C TRP A 67 -6.27 -24.25 17.33
N TRP A 68 -7.21 -24.97 16.72
CA TRP A 68 -7.12 -25.37 15.32
C TRP A 68 -7.44 -24.23 14.36
N GLN A 69 -8.32 -23.30 14.74
CA GLN A 69 -8.58 -22.05 14.00
C GLN A 69 -7.36 -21.14 14.05
N PHE A 70 -6.66 -21.10 15.18
CA PHE A 70 -5.36 -20.43 15.29
C PHE A 70 -4.33 -21.02 14.32
N ALA A 71 -4.14 -22.34 14.33
CA ALA A 71 -3.17 -23.01 13.48
C ALA A 71 -3.48 -22.86 11.97
N LEU A 72 -4.76 -22.82 11.61
CA LEU A 72 -5.24 -22.66 10.23
C LEU A 72 -5.63 -21.22 9.89
N SER A 73 -5.34 -20.25 10.77
CA SER A 73 -5.71 -18.84 10.59
C SER A 73 -5.30 -18.24 9.23
N PRO A 74 -4.14 -18.58 8.62
CA PRO A 74 -3.78 -18.04 7.31
C PRO A 74 -4.69 -18.52 6.18
N ILE A 75 -5.35 -19.67 6.35
CA ILE A 75 -6.28 -20.24 5.37
C ILE A 75 -7.70 -19.82 5.72
N MET A 76 -8.05 -19.74 6.99
CA MET A 76 -9.40 -19.39 7.45
C MET A 76 -9.82 -17.96 7.09
N ILE A 77 -8.87 -17.04 6.92
CA ILE A 77 -9.19 -15.71 6.39
C ILE A 77 -9.80 -15.76 4.97
N LEU A 78 -9.58 -16.86 4.24
CA LEU A 78 -10.22 -17.12 2.95
C LEU A 78 -11.58 -17.79 3.08
N SER A 79 -12.10 -18.03 4.29
CA SER A 79 -13.46 -18.52 4.46
C SER A 79 -14.45 -17.43 4.05
N PRO A 80 -15.52 -17.75 3.30
CA PRO A 80 -16.59 -16.79 3.01
C PRO A 80 -17.25 -16.21 4.27
N SER A 81 -17.19 -16.95 5.39
CA SER A 81 -17.71 -16.49 6.68
C SER A 81 -16.79 -15.52 7.42
N ALA A 82 -15.50 -15.45 7.05
CA ALA A 82 -14.55 -14.59 7.73
C ALA A 82 -14.76 -13.12 7.33
N GLU A 83 -14.78 -12.23 8.31
CA GLU A 83 -14.95 -10.80 8.08
C GLU A 83 -13.82 -10.23 7.20
N GLY A 84 -14.23 -9.57 6.11
CA GLY A 84 -13.30 -8.96 5.15
C GLY A 84 -12.54 -9.94 4.25
N SER A 85 -12.99 -11.20 4.16
CA SER A 85 -12.47 -12.20 3.21
C SER A 85 -12.53 -11.72 1.74
N SER A 86 -13.57 -10.98 1.36
CA SER A 86 -13.74 -10.39 0.02
C SER A 86 -12.60 -9.44 -0.36
N VAL A 87 -12.15 -8.60 0.58
CA VAL A 87 -11.02 -7.68 0.40
C VAL A 87 -9.73 -8.48 0.21
N VAL A 88 -9.54 -9.55 0.98
CA VAL A 88 -8.36 -10.42 0.86
C VAL A 88 -8.32 -11.12 -0.49
N TYR A 89 -9.44 -11.62 -1.00
CA TYR A 89 -9.50 -12.19 -2.36
C TYR A 89 -9.08 -11.18 -3.42
N ALA A 90 -9.55 -9.94 -3.28
CA ALA A 90 -9.25 -8.88 -4.24
C ALA A 90 -7.76 -8.48 -4.21
N ILE A 91 -7.14 -8.39 -3.02
CA ILE A 91 -5.69 -8.16 -2.87
C ILE A 91 -4.88 -9.30 -3.49
N ILE A 92 -5.24 -10.56 -3.21
CA ILE A 92 -4.54 -11.73 -3.77
C ILE A 92 -4.66 -11.73 -5.30
N ALA A 93 -5.85 -11.52 -5.84
CA ALA A 93 -6.08 -11.46 -7.29
C ALA A 93 -5.27 -10.33 -7.94
N LEU A 94 -5.27 -9.14 -7.34
CA LEU A 94 -4.52 -7.99 -7.81
C LEU A 94 -3.01 -8.28 -7.84
N LEU A 95 -2.46 -8.86 -6.78
CA LEU A 95 -1.05 -9.22 -6.72
C LEU A 95 -0.69 -10.25 -7.80
N LEU A 96 -1.47 -11.32 -7.96
CA LEU A 96 -1.20 -12.31 -9.00
C LEU A 96 -1.21 -11.69 -10.41
N VAL A 97 -2.18 -10.81 -10.69
CA VAL A 97 -2.28 -10.09 -11.97
C VAL A 97 -1.10 -9.15 -12.19
N ILE A 98 -0.73 -8.38 -11.16
CA ILE A 98 0.45 -7.51 -11.19
C ILE A 98 1.70 -8.34 -11.51
N GLY A 99 1.93 -9.45 -10.80
CA GLY A 99 3.08 -10.32 -11.03
C GLY A 99 3.12 -10.87 -12.44
N ALA A 100 1.97 -11.33 -12.94
CA ALA A 100 1.82 -11.83 -14.30
C ALA A 100 2.20 -10.77 -15.33
N VAL A 101 1.56 -9.60 -15.26
CA VAL A 101 1.72 -8.49 -16.21
C VAL A 101 3.15 -7.97 -16.19
N PHE A 102 3.70 -7.64 -15.02
CA PHE A 102 5.04 -7.06 -14.94
C PHE A 102 6.12 -8.04 -15.40
N THR A 103 6.01 -9.33 -15.07
CA THR A 103 6.94 -10.34 -15.59
C THR A 103 6.82 -10.50 -17.10
N ALA A 104 5.61 -10.41 -17.66
CA ALA A 104 5.42 -10.44 -19.10
C ALA A 104 6.02 -9.20 -19.79
N LEU A 105 5.86 -8.01 -19.21
CA LEU A 105 6.48 -6.77 -19.70
C LEU A 105 8.02 -6.82 -19.61
N GLU A 106 8.56 -7.35 -18.52
CA GLU A 106 10.00 -7.59 -18.32
C GLU A 106 10.55 -8.51 -19.41
N LYS A 107 9.95 -9.70 -19.57
CA LYS A 107 10.40 -10.70 -20.55
C LYS A 107 10.16 -10.29 -22.00
N SER A 108 9.30 -9.29 -22.24
CA SER A 108 9.14 -8.64 -23.54
C SER A 108 10.18 -7.54 -23.81
N GLY A 109 10.98 -7.17 -22.82
CA GLY A 109 12.01 -6.12 -22.92
C GLY A 109 11.43 -4.70 -22.89
N ILE A 110 10.14 -4.54 -22.60
CA ILE A 110 9.46 -3.24 -22.55
C ILE A 110 9.98 -2.42 -21.36
N LEU A 111 10.14 -3.06 -20.20
CA LEU A 111 10.60 -2.38 -18.97
C LEU A 111 12.04 -1.85 -19.10
N ILE A 112 12.94 -2.66 -19.67
CA ILE A 112 14.34 -2.24 -19.89
C ILE A 112 14.39 -1.09 -20.91
N TYR A 113 13.59 -1.17 -21.98
CA TYR A 113 13.46 -0.09 -22.95
C TYR A 113 12.94 1.20 -22.31
N MET A 114 11.92 1.11 -21.44
CA MET A 114 11.41 2.26 -20.69
C MET A 114 12.49 2.91 -19.83
N ILE A 115 13.24 2.11 -19.07
CA ILE A 115 14.33 2.62 -18.21
C ILE A 115 15.38 3.34 -19.07
N ASN A 116 15.85 2.71 -20.15
CA ASN A 116 16.86 3.32 -21.02
C ASN A 116 16.36 4.58 -21.73
N SER A 117 15.09 4.60 -22.15
CA SER A 117 14.45 5.76 -22.77
C SER A 117 14.39 6.97 -21.82
N ILE A 118 13.91 6.74 -20.59
CA ILE A 118 13.88 7.79 -19.55
C ILE A 118 15.30 8.23 -19.21
N ALA A 119 16.21 7.28 -19.04
CA ALA A 119 17.59 7.57 -18.68
C ALA A 119 18.30 8.42 -19.74
N HIS A 120 18.09 8.10 -21.02
CA HIS A 120 18.62 8.86 -22.13
C HIS A 120 18.02 10.27 -22.18
N ARG A 121 16.69 10.39 -22.03
CA ARG A 121 15.97 11.68 -22.11
C ARG A 121 16.34 12.65 -20.99
N PHE A 122 16.64 12.13 -19.79
CA PHE A 122 16.88 12.93 -18.58
C PHE A 122 18.33 12.92 -18.12
N LYS A 123 19.29 12.42 -18.93
CA LYS A 123 20.70 12.31 -18.57
C LYS A 123 21.30 13.61 -18.00
N ASP A 124 21.04 14.74 -18.67
CA ASP A 124 21.58 16.06 -18.28
C ASP A 124 20.78 16.73 -17.16
N LYS A 125 19.56 16.24 -16.92
CA LYS A 125 18.61 16.80 -15.94
C LYS A 125 18.21 15.76 -14.90
N LYS A 126 19.10 14.84 -14.56
CA LYS A 126 18.75 13.66 -13.77
C LYS A 126 18.01 13.99 -12.47
N TYR A 127 18.38 15.07 -11.77
CA TYR A 127 17.71 15.48 -10.54
C TYR A 127 16.21 15.78 -10.72
N TYR A 128 15.75 16.19 -11.90
CA TYR A 128 14.31 16.36 -12.18
C TYR A 128 13.52 15.07 -12.01
N ILE A 129 14.14 13.91 -12.22
CA ILE A 129 13.52 12.60 -11.99
C ILE A 129 13.11 12.46 -10.52
N ILE A 130 13.94 12.93 -9.58
CA ILE A 130 13.63 12.89 -8.13
C ILE A 130 12.34 13.66 -7.87
N PHE A 131 12.22 14.89 -8.38
CA PHE A 131 11.03 15.71 -8.18
C PHE A 131 9.79 15.09 -8.85
N ILE A 132 9.88 14.79 -10.15
CA ILE A 132 8.72 14.34 -10.92
C ILE A 132 8.22 12.97 -10.44
N LEU A 133 9.13 12.01 -10.24
CA LEU A 133 8.72 10.67 -9.81
C LEU A 133 8.25 10.66 -8.36
N SER A 134 8.94 11.36 -7.45
CA SER A 134 8.48 11.41 -6.05
C SER A 134 7.11 12.08 -5.96
N PHE A 135 6.86 13.15 -6.73
CA PHE A 135 5.54 13.76 -6.80
C PHE A 135 4.50 12.78 -7.34
N ALA A 136 4.81 12.04 -8.41
CA ALA A 136 3.88 11.05 -8.97
C ALA A 136 3.54 9.95 -7.95
N PHE A 137 4.52 9.34 -7.30
CA PHE A 137 4.28 8.31 -6.27
C PHE A 137 3.51 8.86 -5.08
N MET A 138 3.87 10.06 -4.61
CA MET A 138 3.18 10.70 -3.49
C MET A 138 1.74 11.09 -3.84
N PHE A 139 1.51 11.63 -5.04
CA PHE A 139 0.16 11.95 -5.53
C PHE A 139 -0.70 10.69 -5.65
N LEU A 140 -0.17 9.62 -6.24
CA LEU A 140 -0.88 8.35 -6.37
C LEU A 140 -1.21 7.73 -5.00
N GLY A 141 -0.27 7.76 -4.05
CA GLY A 141 -0.52 7.35 -2.68
C GLY A 141 -1.62 8.18 -2.00
N SER A 142 -1.62 9.50 -2.23
CA SER A 142 -2.59 10.43 -1.64
C SER A 142 -3.98 10.38 -2.27
N ALA A 143 -4.08 10.13 -3.56
CA ALA A 143 -5.33 10.21 -4.31
C ALA A 143 -6.00 8.86 -4.47
N VAL A 144 -5.21 7.81 -4.69
CA VAL A 144 -5.69 6.47 -5.04
C VAL A 144 -5.41 5.46 -3.93
N GLY A 145 -4.43 5.72 -3.06
CA GLY A 145 -4.07 4.79 -2.00
C GLY A 145 -3.25 3.58 -2.47
N MET A 146 -2.49 3.74 -3.55
CA MET A 146 -1.75 2.66 -4.21
C MET A 146 -0.57 2.16 -3.36
N PHE A 147 -0.69 0.95 -2.78
CA PHE A 147 0.43 0.27 -2.13
C PHE A 147 0.84 -1.01 -2.86
N GLU A 148 -0.12 -1.74 -3.42
CA GLU A 148 0.10 -3.01 -4.10
C GLU A 148 0.91 -2.81 -5.38
N GLU A 149 0.72 -1.69 -6.08
CA GLU A 149 1.46 -1.32 -7.28
C GLU A 149 2.89 -0.87 -6.98
N LEU A 150 3.21 -0.50 -5.74
CA LEU A 150 4.60 -0.17 -5.36
C LEU A 150 5.50 -1.40 -5.46
N ILE A 151 4.99 -2.60 -5.15
CA ILE A 151 5.76 -3.84 -5.15
C ILE A 151 6.53 -4.06 -6.48
N PRO A 152 5.88 -4.02 -7.66
CA PRO A 152 6.57 -4.15 -8.94
C PRO A 152 7.28 -2.88 -9.41
N LEU A 153 6.82 -1.68 -9.00
CA LEU A 153 7.37 -0.41 -9.45
C LEU A 153 8.69 -0.06 -8.76
N VAL A 154 8.84 -0.43 -7.49
CA VAL A 154 10.03 -0.12 -6.69
C VAL A 154 11.32 -0.65 -7.35
N PRO A 155 11.42 -1.93 -7.77
CA PRO A 155 12.59 -2.41 -8.49
C PRO A 155 12.90 -1.62 -9.77
N ILE A 156 11.87 -1.19 -10.50
CA ILE A 156 12.04 -0.41 -11.73
C ILE A 156 12.66 0.96 -11.41
N VAL A 157 12.16 1.65 -10.38
CA VAL A 157 12.70 2.94 -9.94
C VAL A 157 14.12 2.78 -9.42
N VAL A 158 14.41 1.69 -8.71
CA VAL A 158 15.78 1.36 -8.26
C VAL A 158 16.72 1.15 -9.44
N ILE A 159 16.32 0.40 -10.47
CA ILE A 159 17.13 0.19 -11.68
C ILE A 159 17.31 1.51 -12.44
N LEU A 160 16.28 2.35 -12.53
CA LEU A 160 16.40 3.70 -13.10
C LEU A 160 17.39 4.56 -12.30
N CYS A 161 17.38 4.48 -10.97
CA CYS A 161 18.35 5.17 -10.13
C CYS A 161 19.78 4.66 -10.38
N TYR A 162 19.97 3.35 -10.57
CA TYR A 162 21.26 2.81 -10.99
C TYR A 162 21.71 3.36 -12.34
N ALA A 163 20.81 3.45 -13.33
CA ALA A 163 21.10 4.06 -14.63
C ALA A 163 21.49 5.55 -14.52
N MET A 164 20.96 6.27 -13.53
CA MET A 164 21.30 7.66 -13.22
C MET A 164 22.58 7.84 -12.36
N GLY A 165 23.21 6.74 -11.95
CA GLY A 165 24.40 6.73 -11.10
C GLY A 165 24.13 6.75 -9.60
N TRP A 166 22.87 6.74 -9.17
CA TRP A 166 22.48 6.70 -7.76
C TRP A 166 22.43 5.27 -7.20
N ASP A 167 22.10 5.14 -5.92
CA ASP A 167 21.99 3.87 -5.21
C ASP A 167 20.52 3.44 -5.04
N ALA A 168 20.31 2.25 -4.46
CA ALA A 168 18.98 1.71 -4.23
C ALA A 168 18.17 2.56 -3.24
N LEU A 169 18.83 3.22 -2.29
CA LEU A 169 18.16 4.02 -1.25
C LEU A 169 17.52 5.28 -1.83
N VAL A 170 18.15 5.93 -2.83
CA VAL A 170 17.49 6.99 -3.60
C VAL A 170 16.23 6.45 -4.29
N GLY A 171 16.32 5.26 -4.91
CA GLY A 171 15.17 4.62 -5.56
C GLY A 171 14.02 4.31 -4.59
N LEU A 172 14.34 3.78 -3.41
CA LEU A 172 13.36 3.53 -2.34
C LEU A 172 12.73 4.83 -1.81
N GLY A 173 13.52 5.91 -1.71
CA GLY A 173 13.05 7.23 -1.32
C GLY A 173 12.05 7.83 -2.31
N ILE A 174 12.33 7.72 -3.61
CA ILE A 174 11.46 8.21 -4.69
C ILE A 174 10.15 7.40 -4.77
N SER A 175 10.16 6.12 -4.37
CA SER A 175 9.04 5.19 -4.56
C SER A 175 8.28 4.90 -3.26
N ILE A 176 8.81 4.02 -2.40
CA ILE A 176 8.13 3.56 -1.17
C ILE A 176 7.87 4.74 -0.23
N LEU A 177 8.91 5.52 0.08
CA LEU A 177 8.77 6.61 1.06
C LEU A 177 7.83 7.70 0.54
N ALA A 178 7.93 8.04 -0.75
CA ALA A 178 7.03 8.98 -1.41
C ALA A 178 5.57 8.49 -1.37
N GLY A 179 5.30 7.25 -1.77
CA GLY A 179 3.97 6.65 -1.73
C GLY A 179 3.38 6.61 -0.33
N ALA A 180 4.17 6.22 0.67
CA ALA A 180 3.74 6.15 2.06
C ALA A 180 3.41 7.54 2.65
N LEU A 181 4.24 8.56 2.40
CA LEU A 181 3.95 9.94 2.82
C LEU A 181 2.74 10.51 2.08
N GLY A 182 2.56 10.12 0.82
CA GLY A 182 1.37 10.45 0.03
C GLY A 182 0.10 9.91 0.68
N PHE A 183 0.11 8.61 1.01
CA PHE A 183 -1.00 7.96 1.70
C PHE A 183 -1.32 8.62 3.04
N ALA A 184 -0.29 8.95 3.82
CA ALA A 184 -0.45 9.64 5.09
C ALA A 184 -1.05 11.05 4.95
N ALA A 185 -0.74 11.77 3.87
CA ALA A 185 -1.35 13.07 3.58
C ALA A 185 -2.82 12.96 3.13
N GLY A 186 -3.15 11.91 2.36
CA GLY A 186 -4.52 11.48 2.09
C GLY A 186 -5.46 12.53 1.49
N VAL A 187 -5.00 13.45 0.65
CA VAL A 187 -5.79 14.64 0.23
C VAL A 187 -7.20 14.31 -0.28
N VAL A 188 -7.36 13.25 -1.09
CA VAL A 188 -8.63 12.86 -1.71
C VAL A 188 -8.86 11.34 -1.73
N ASN A 189 -8.21 10.59 -0.84
CA ASN A 189 -8.26 9.13 -0.87
C ASN A 189 -9.68 8.61 -0.54
N PRO A 190 -10.38 7.95 -1.49
CA PRO A 190 -11.75 7.50 -1.28
C PRO A 190 -11.86 6.32 -0.29
N PHE A 191 -10.79 5.54 -0.08
CA PHE A 191 -10.79 4.34 0.76
C PHE A 191 -10.44 4.59 2.22
N SER A 192 -9.98 5.80 2.54
CA SER A 192 -9.70 6.20 3.92
C SER A 192 -10.58 7.39 4.29
N ILE A 193 -10.21 8.57 3.80
CA ILE A 193 -10.85 9.83 4.16
C ILE A 193 -12.26 9.92 3.59
N GLY A 194 -12.50 9.39 2.38
CA GLY A 194 -13.85 9.30 1.83
C GLY A 194 -14.81 8.53 2.73
N ILE A 195 -14.43 7.29 3.12
CA ILE A 195 -15.23 6.46 4.04
C ILE A 195 -15.40 7.16 5.40
N ALA A 196 -14.32 7.75 5.93
CA ALA A 196 -14.36 8.43 7.22
C ALA A 196 -15.37 9.60 7.22
N GLN A 197 -15.40 10.40 6.16
CA GLN A 197 -16.33 11.52 6.03
C GLN A 197 -17.78 11.06 5.91
N GLN A 198 -18.01 9.96 5.20
CA GLN A 198 -19.35 9.37 5.05
C GLN A 198 -19.90 8.85 6.37
N ILE A 199 -19.08 8.13 7.14
CA ILE A 199 -19.46 7.63 8.47
C ILE A 199 -19.74 8.80 9.42
N GLY A 200 -18.94 9.85 9.35
CA GLY A 200 -19.15 11.05 10.18
C GLY A 200 -20.29 11.95 9.73
N GLY A 201 -20.96 11.64 8.62
CA GLY A 201 -22.00 12.49 8.03
C GLY A 201 -21.51 13.89 7.62
N ILE A 202 -20.20 14.08 7.45
CA ILE A 202 -19.60 15.38 7.10
C ILE A 202 -19.42 15.51 5.58
N PRO A 203 -19.50 16.72 5.01
CA PRO A 203 -19.36 16.93 3.57
C PRO A 203 -18.06 16.34 3.02
N MET A 204 -18.15 15.66 1.89
CA MET A 204 -16.97 15.15 1.17
C MET A 204 -16.01 16.30 0.85
N PHE A 205 -14.71 16.05 1.03
CA PHE A 205 -13.64 17.05 0.91
C PHE A 205 -13.60 18.14 2.00
N SER A 206 -14.40 18.04 3.05
CA SER A 206 -14.20 18.86 4.25
C SER A 206 -12.76 18.75 4.75
N GLY A 207 -12.11 19.88 5.07
CA GLY A 207 -10.71 19.92 5.52
C GLY A 207 -9.65 19.77 4.42
N ILE A 208 -10.03 19.75 3.12
CA ILE A 208 -9.08 19.54 2.01
C ILE A 208 -7.92 20.55 1.99
N GLY A 209 -8.16 21.80 2.38
CA GLY A 209 -7.12 22.83 2.45
C GLY A 209 -5.97 22.44 3.39
N LEU A 210 -6.28 21.93 4.58
CA LEU A 210 -5.27 21.44 5.53
C LEU A 210 -4.51 20.23 4.99
N ARG A 211 -5.20 19.34 4.27
CA ARG A 211 -4.56 18.16 3.65
C ARG A 211 -3.62 18.56 2.52
N ILE A 212 -4.00 19.54 1.69
CA ILE A 212 -3.13 20.09 0.64
C ILE A 212 -1.88 20.72 1.27
N ILE A 213 -2.04 21.52 2.32
CA ILE A 213 -0.89 22.11 3.04
C ILE A 213 0.01 21.02 3.60
N THR A 214 -0.56 20.00 4.26
CA THR A 214 0.17 18.85 4.80
C THR A 214 0.91 18.10 3.70
N PHE A 215 0.26 17.85 2.57
CA PHE A 215 0.87 17.23 1.39
C PHE A 215 2.08 18.02 0.89
N VAL A 216 1.94 19.34 0.73
CA VAL A 216 3.02 20.22 0.25
C VAL A 216 4.19 20.24 1.24
N LEU A 217 3.93 20.32 2.54
CA LEU A 217 4.97 20.31 3.58
C LEU A 217 5.72 18.96 3.61
N LEU A 218 4.99 17.84 3.58
CA LEU A 218 5.59 16.50 3.54
C LEU A 218 6.37 16.28 2.24
N TYR A 219 5.86 16.77 1.10
CA TYR A 219 6.56 16.69 -0.18
C TYR A 219 7.87 17.50 -0.15
N ALA A 220 7.85 18.72 0.38
CA ALA A 220 9.05 19.53 0.54
C ALA A 220 10.09 18.84 1.44
N ALA A 221 9.67 18.27 2.57
CA ALA A 221 10.54 17.53 3.47
C ALA A 221 11.14 16.28 2.80
N LEU A 222 10.32 15.51 2.07
CA LEU A 222 10.74 14.35 1.31
C LEU A 222 11.81 14.72 0.26
N ILE A 223 11.54 15.75 -0.52
CA ILE A 223 12.47 16.21 -1.55
C ILE A 223 13.77 16.70 -0.93
N LEU A 224 13.72 17.50 0.14
CA LEU A 224 14.93 17.94 0.85
C LEU A 224 15.75 16.74 1.33
N PHE A 225 15.10 15.70 1.85
CA PHE A 225 15.77 14.48 2.30
C PHE A 225 16.41 13.69 1.14
N VAL A 226 15.62 13.33 0.12
CA VAL A 226 16.06 12.48 -1.00
C VAL A 226 17.07 13.21 -1.90
N TYR A 227 16.83 14.49 -2.21
CA TYR A 227 17.74 15.28 -3.05
C TYR A 227 19.09 15.49 -2.36
N SER A 228 19.10 15.85 -1.07
CA SER A 228 20.34 16.02 -0.31
C SER A 228 21.14 14.72 -0.26
N TYR A 229 20.47 13.59 -0.07
CA TYR A 229 21.09 12.27 -0.10
C TYR A 229 21.63 11.92 -1.49
N ALA A 230 20.86 12.10 -2.56
CA ALA A 230 21.29 11.83 -3.93
C ALA A 230 22.53 12.65 -4.33
N LYS A 231 22.57 13.94 -3.98
CA LYS A 231 23.72 14.82 -4.21
C LYS A 231 24.97 14.37 -3.45
N LYS A 232 24.80 13.82 -2.24
CA LYS A 232 25.90 13.23 -1.45
C LYS A 232 26.47 11.99 -2.15
N ILE A 233 25.61 11.12 -2.69
CA ILE A 233 26.01 9.91 -3.42
C ILE A 233 26.70 10.26 -4.74
N ASP A 234 26.21 11.28 -5.45
CA ASP A 234 26.84 11.77 -6.69
C ASP A 234 28.25 12.29 -6.47
N LYS A 235 28.50 13.00 -5.36
CA LYS A 235 29.86 13.47 -5.02
C LYS A 235 30.79 12.32 -4.60
N CYS A 236 30.27 11.34 -3.87
CA CYS A 236 31.09 10.24 -3.37
C CYS A 236 30.25 8.96 -3.23
N PRO A 237 30.25 8.07 -4.24
CA PRO A 237 29.45 6.85 -4.23
C PRO A 237 29.75 5.92 -3.04
N LYS A 238 31.01 5.93 -2.55
CA LYS A 238 31.45 5.12 -1.39
C LYS A 238 30.78 5.50 -0.07
N LYS A 239 30.11 6.66 0.00
CA LYS A 239 29.35 7.08 1.19
C LYS A 239 27.99 6.38 1.31
N SER A 240 27.55 5.64 0.29
CA SER A 240 26.34 4.83 0.37
C SER A 240 26.54 3.67 1.33
N VAL A 241 25.59 3.46 2.23
CA VAL A 241 25.58 2.33 3.18
C VAL A 241 25.50 0.99 2.43
N VAL A 242 24.87 1.00 1.26
CA VAL A 242 24.64 -0.18 0.42
C VAL A 242 25.61 -0.27 -0.77
N TYR A 243 26.74 0.45 -0.71
CA TYR A 243 27.67 0.56 -1.84
C TYR A 243 28.18 -0.79 -2.34
N LYS A 244 28.48 -1.74 -1.43
CA LYS A 244 29.05 -3.04 -1.79
C LYS A 244 27.99 -3.93 -2.47
N GLU A 245 26.79 -3.97 -1.91
CA GLU A 245 25.64 -4.71 -2.42
C GLU A 245 25.23 -4.18 -3.80
N ASP A 246 25.13 -2.86 -3.94
CA ASP A 246 24.71 -2.23 -5.19
C ASP A 246 25.77 -2.35 -6.28
N LYS A 247 27.06 -2.35 -5.94
CA LYS A 247 28.13 -2.57 -6.94
C LYS A 247 27.93 -3.91 -7.66
N GLN A 248 27.52 -4.96 -6.95
CA GLN A 248 27.25 -6.26 -7.57
C GLN A 248 25.97 -6.24 -8.42
N ARG A 249 24.91 -5.61 -7.91
CA ARG A 249 23.62 -5.52 -8.62
C ARG A 249 23.70 -4.69 -9.90
N LYS A 250 24.48 -3.61 -9.89
CA LYS A 250 24.71 -2.75 -11.06
C LYS A 250 25.38 -3.49 -12.21
N LEU A 251 26.24 -4.47 -11.92
CA LEU A 251 26.90 -5.29 -12.95
C LEU A 251 25.93 -6.21 -13.71
N CYS A 252 24.73 -6.47 -13.16
CA CYS A 252 23.70 -7.26 -13.84
C CYS A 252 22.99 -6.49 -14.97
N PHE A 253 23.23 -5.18 -15.08
CA PHE A 253 22.57 -4.31 -16.05
C PHE A 253 23.61 -3.58 -16.89
N ASP A 254 23.43 -3.62 -18.21
CA ASP A 254 24.22 -2.81 -19.13
C ASP A 254 23.53 -1.46 -19.34
N PHE A 255 24.06 -0.43 -18.68
CA PHE A 255 23.63 0.96 -18.86
C PHE A 255 24.52 1.74 -19.83
N THR A 256 25.53 1.08 -20.42
CA THR A 256 26.53 1.73 -21.28
C THR A 256 26.21 1.63 -22.77
N SER A 257 25.33 0.70 -23.16
CA SER A 257 24.82 0.63 -24.53
C SER A 257 24.07 1.91 -24.92
N GLU A 258 24.35 2.46 -26.11
CA GLU A 258 23.59 3.60 -26.64
C GLU A 258 22.10 3.24 -26.77
N PHE A 259 21.24 4.19 -26.41
CA PHE A 259 19.79 4.00 -26.50
C PHE A 259 19.35 3.85 -27.96
N GLN A 260 18.77 2.71 -28.30
CA GLN A 260 18.18 2.47 -29.61
C GLN A 260 16.66 2.55 -29.52
N TYR A 261 16.06 3.40 -30.35
CA TYR A 261 14.62 3.56 -30.42
C TYR A 261 13.96 2.32 -31.05
N ASP A 262 13.01 1.73 -30.34
CA ASP A 262 12.23 0.59 -30.80
C ASP A 262 10.76 1.01 -30.87
N ARG A 263 10.24 1.15 -32.10
CA ARG A 263 8.87 1.62 -32.35
C ARG A 263 7.82 0.75 -31.66
N LYS A 264 7.99 -0.58 -31.64
CA LYS A 264 7.00 -1.50 -31.07
C LYS A 264 7.00 -1.40 -29.55
N LYS A 265 8.17 -1.34 -28.92
CA LYS A 265 8.28 -1.15 -27.46
C LYS A 265 7.80 0.23 -27.02
N SER A 266 8.05 1.26 -27.83
CA SER A 266 7.52 2.61 -27.61
C SER A 266 5.98 2.63 -27.65
N GLN A 267 5.37 2.03 -28.67
CA GLN A 267 3.91 1.92 -28.77
C GLN A 267 3.31 1.09 -27.63
N ALA A 268 3.94 -0.02 -27.24
CA ALA A 268 3.53 -0.83 -26.11
C ALA A 268 3.59 -0.05 -24.79
N LEU A 269 4.63 0.76 -24.60
CA LEU A 269 4.77 1.61 -23.41
C LEU A 269 3.70 2.71 -23.36
N ILE A 270 3.40 3.35 -24.49
CA ILE A 270 2.33 4.37 -24.59
C ILE A 270 0.97 3.72 -24.29
N TRP A 271 0.69 2.53 -24.83
CA TRP A 271 -0.52 1.77 -24.51
C TRP A 271 -0.65 1.51 -23.01
N PHE A 272 0.41 0.99 -22.39
CA PHE A 272 0.43 0.72 -20.96
C PHE A 272 0.21 2.01 -20.15
N ALA A 273 0.94 3.08 -20.46
CA ALA A 273 0.83 4.37 -19.77
C ALA A 273 -0.57 5.01 -19.92
N ALA A 274 -1.20 4.90 -21.10
CA ALA A 274 -2.55 5.42 -21.32
C ALA A 274 -3.56 4.74 -20.39
N TRP A 275 -3.50 3.42 -20.25
CA TRP A 275 -4.36 2.69 -19.32
C TRP A 275 -4.05 2.98 -17.84
N MET A 276 -2.79 3.23 -17.49
CA MET A 276 -2.46 3.70 -16.14
C MET A 276 -3.10 5.05 -15.84
N ILE A 277 -3.15 5.97 -16.82
CA ILE A 277 -3.87 7.24 -16.67
C ILE A 277 -5.38 7.00 -16.49
N VAL A 278 -5.97 6.02 -17.19
CA VAL A 278 -7.38 5.66 -16.99
C VAL A 278 -7.65 5.19 -15.56
N ILE A 279 -6.77 4.39 -14.95
CA ILE A 279 -6.91 4.00 -13.52
C ILE A 279 -6.97 5.24 -12.63
N VAL A 280 -6.06 6.19 -12.82
CA VAL A 280 -6.03 7.44 -12.04
C VAL A 280 -7.31 8.24 -12.24
N VAL A 281 -7.79 8.37 -13.47
CA VAL A 281 -9.04 9.07 -13.78
C VAL A 281 -10.24 8.37 -13.16
N CYS A 282 -10.34 7.04 -13.22
CA CYS A 282 -11.39 6.26 -12.58
C CYS A 282 -11.35 6.40 -11.05
N ALA A 283 -10.16 6.41 -10.45
CA ALA A 283 -10.00 6.60 -9.02
C ALA A 283 -10.46 8.01 -8.59
N ILE A 284 -10.09 9.06 -9.33
CA ILE A 284 -10.58 10.42 -9.07
C ILE A 284 -12.10 10.51 -9.27
N ALA A 285 -12.62 9.90 -10.34
CA ALA A 285 -14.06 9.88 -10.62
C ALA A 285 -14.85 9.13 -9.53
N SER A 286 -14.25 8.12 -8.89
CA SER A 286 -14.89 7.36 -7.80
C SER A 286 -15.21 8.22 -6.57
N ILE A 287 -14.53 9.36 -6.42
CA ILE A 287 -14.80 10.30 -5.33
C ILE A 287 -16.12 11.05 -5.58
N PHE A 288 -16.42 11.37 -6.83
CA PHE A 288 -17.67 12.05 -7.22
C PHE A 288 -18.82 11.07 -7.41
N TRP A 289 -18.52 9.83 -7.76
CA TRP A 289 -19.53 8.81 -8.04
C TRP A 289 -19.34 7.60 -7.13
N HIS A 290 -19.95 7.68 -5.95
CA HIS A 290 -19.71 6.74 -4.85
C HIS A 290 -19.90 5.24 -5.21
N PRO A 291 -20.89 4.82 -6.04
CA PRO A 291 -20.99 3.42 -6.45
C PRO A 291 -19.71 2.89 -7.14
N LEU A 292 -18.99 3.75 -7.86
CA LEU A 292 -17.74 3.38 -8.53
C LEU A 292 -16.62 3.03 -7.53
N ALA A 293 -16.63 3.62 -6.34
CA ALA A 293 -15.62 3.36 -5.29
C ALA A 293 -15.66 1.91 -4.78
N ASN A 294 -16.82 1.24 -4.85
CA ASN A 294 -16.93 -0.17 -4.46
C ASN A 294 -16.33 -1.11 -5.52
N TYR A 295 -16.30 -0.69 -6.79
CA TYR A 295 -15.86 -1.52 -7.91
C TYR A 295 -14.45 -1.20 -8.41
N ILE A 296 -13.88 -0.07 -8.01
CA ILE A 296 -12.59 0.45 -8.49
C ILE A 296 -11.43 -0.55 -8.35
N MET A 297 -11.38 -1.35 -7.28
CA MET A 297 -10.33 -2.37 -7.10
C MET A 297 -10.44 -3.45 -8.19
N TYR A 298 -11.65 -3.94 -8.45
CA TYR A 298 -11.92 -4.92 -9.52
C TYR A 298 -11.67 -4.33 -10.92
N ILE A 299 -12.08 -3.08 -11.15
CA ILE A 299 -11.83 -2.36 -12.40
C ILE A 299 -10.32 -2.21 -12.62
N THR A 300 -9.55 -1.89 -11.57
CA THR A 300 -8.10 -1.76 -11.63
C THR A 300 -7.44 -3.08 -12.05
N VAL A 301 -7.88 -4.22 -11.50
CA VAL A 301 -7.44 -5.55 -11.93
C VAL A 301 -7.68 -5.76 -13.43
N VAL A 302 -8.88 -5.46 -13.91
CA VAL A 302 -9.24 -5.63 -15.33
C VAL A 302 -8.39 -4.73 -16.23
N ILE A 303 -8.20 -3.45 -15.85
CA ILE A 303 -7.36 -2.52 -16.62
C ILE A 303 -5.89 -2.98 -16.62
N TYR A 304 -5.38 -3.53 -15.51
CA TYR A 304 -4.03 -4.10 -15.48
C TYR A 304 -3.87 -5.27 -16.45
N VAL A 305 -4.86 -6.16 -16.54
CA VAL A 305 -4.84 -7.26 -17.51
C VAL A 305 -4.85 -6.72 -18.94
N ILE A 306 -5.76 -5.79 -19.27
CA ILE A 306 -5.89 -5.21 -20.62
C ILE A 306 -4.61 -4.46 -21.01
N SER A 307 -4.08 -3.63 -20.13
CA SER A 307 -2.87 -2.83 -20.37
C SER A 307 -1.65 -3.72 -20.57
N GLY A 308 -1.44 -4.70 -19.68
CA GLY A 308 -0.29 -5.58 -19.69
C GLY A 308 -0.26 -6.55 -20.88
N ILE A 309 -1.38 -7.26 -21.10
CA ILE A 309 -1.52 -8.19 -22.21
C ILE A 309 -1.45 -7.42 -23.54
N GLY A 310 -2.17 -6.30 -23.64
CA GLY A 310 -2.16 -5.45 -24.85
C GLY A 310 -0.75 -4.95 -25.19
N ALA A 311 -0.01 -4.44 -24.19
CA ALA A 311 1.38 -4.01 -24.39
C ALA A 311 2.29 -5.14 -24.89
N CYS A 312 2.17 -6.34 -24.31
CA CYS A 312 2.95 -7.50 -24.77
C CYS A 312 2.61 -7.90 -26.21
N ILE A 313 1.32 -7.89 -26.58
CA ILE A 313 0.85 -8.20 -27.93
C ILE A 313 1.36 -7.17 -28.95
N ILE A 314 1.33 -5.88 -28.61
CA ILE A 314 1.87 -4.78 -29.44
C ILE A 314 3.37 -4.94 -29.64
N CYS A 315 4.10 -5.35 -28.59
CA CYS A 315 5.52 -5.66 -28.66
C CYS A 315 5.85 -6.95 -29.45
N GLY A 316 4.83 -7.71 -29.88
CA GLY A 316 4.99 -8.91 -30.71
C GLY A 316 5.09 -10.22 -29.93
N VAL A 317 4.85 -10.22 -28.61
CA VAL A 317 4.81 -11.44 -27.78
C VAL A 317 3.37 -11.95 -27.72
N LYS A 318 3.10 -13.11 -28.35
CA LYS A 318 1.75 -13.68 -28.46
C LYS A 318 1.74 -15.20 -28.16
N GLY A 319 0.53 -15.75 -27.99
CA GLY A 319 0.28 -17.19 -27.88
C GLY A 319 0.92 -17.85 -26.66
N LYS A 320 1.44 -19.07 -26.82
CA LYS A 320 2.01 -19.88 -25.72
C LYS A 320 3.13 -19.17 -24.95
N LYS A 321 3.94 -18.35 -25.62
CA LYS A 321 5.05 -17.61 -24.98
C LYS A 321 4.52 -16.57 -23.99
N LEU A 322 3.44 -15.86 -24.35
CA LEU A 322 2.79 -14.90 -23.46
C LEU A 322 2.20 -15.60 -22.23
N MET A 323 1.44 -16.69 -22.44
CA MET A 323 0.86 -17.47 -21.35
C MET A 323 1.92 -18.01 -20.39
N LYS A 324 3.04 -18.53 -20.92
CA LYS A 324 4.17 -19.00 -20.10
C LYS A 324 4.78 -17.87 -19.26
N ASN A 325 4.92 -16.66 -19.83
CA ASN A 325 5.45 -15.51 -19.12
C ASN A 325 4.50 -15.02 -18.02
N LEU A 326 3.19 -14.94 -18.31
CA LEU A 326 2.17 -14.58 -17.33
C LEU A 326 2.13 -15.57 -16.16
N LEU A 327 2.09 -16.88 -16.44
CA LEU A 327 2.07 -17.92 -15.41
C LEU A 327 3.33 -17.87 -14.54
N LYS A 328 4.51 -17.69 -15.17
CA LYS A 328 5.76 -17.51 -14.44
C LYS A 328 5.71 -16.29 -13.52
N GLY A 329 5.06 -15.21 -13.94
CA GLY A 329 4.88 -14.00 -13.14
C GLY A 329 3.90 -14.13 -11.98
N MET A 330 2.84 -14.92 -12.13
CA MET A 330 1.97 -15.26 -10.98
C MET A 330 2.77 -16.02 -9.91
N LEU A 331 3.59 -16.99 -10.34
CA LEU A 331 4.39 -17.81 -9.43
C LEU A 331 5.47 -17.02 -8.68
N THR A 332 5.98 -15.91 -9.24
CA THR A 332 6.99 -15.08 -8.55
C THR A 332 6.41 -14.28 -7.38
N LEU A 333 5.11 -14.00 -7.38
CA LEU A 333 4.43 -13.30 -6.29
C LEU A 333 3.69 -14.22 -5.30
N LEU A 334 3.67 -15.54 -5.55
CA LEU A 334 3.12 -16.52 -4.61
C LEU A 334 3.69 -16.38 -3.18
N PRO A 335 5.00 -16.15 -2.96
CA PRO A 335 5.53 -15.95 -1.60
C PRO A 335 4.94 -14.72 -0.90
N ALA A 336 4.65 -13.64 -1.63
CA ALA A 336 4.03 -12.43 -1.08
C ALA A 336 2.56 -12.68 -0.72
N VAL A 337 1.83 -13.43 -1.57
CA VAL A 337 0.45 -13.86 -1.29
C VAL A 337 0.39 -14.69 0.00
N ILE A 338 1.29 -15.67 0.15
CA ILE A 338 1.38 -16.48 1.38
C ILE A 338 1.65 -15.58 2.60
N MET A 339 2.54 -14.61 2.47
CA MET A 339 2.85 -13.69 3.58
C MET A 339 1.64 -12.85 4.00
N ILE A 340 0.84 -12.39 3.03
CA ILE A 340 -0.42 -11.65 3.29
C ILE A 340 -1.45 -12.54 3.95
N MET A 341 -1.56 -13.80 3.54
CA MET A 341 -2.44 -14.78 4.20
C MET A 341 -2.04 -14.97 5.66
N ILE A 342 -0.75 -15.17 5.96
CA ILE A 342 -0.27 -15.33 7.35
C ILE A 342 -0.51 -14.05 8.16
N ALA A 343 -0.21 -12.88 7.59
CA ALA A 343 -0.46 -11.59 8.25
C ALA A 343 -1.96 -11.35 8.50
N GLY A 344 -2.80 -11.73 7.55
CA GLY A 344 -4.25 -11.71 7.70
C GLY A 344 -4.75 -12.62 8.83
N GLY A 345 -4.04 -13.73 9.10
CA GLY A 345 -4.32 -14.60 10.24
C GLY A 345 -4.38 -13.85 11.57
N VAL A 346 -3.58 -12.80 11.76
CA VAL A 346 -3.63 -11.93 12.96
C VAL A 346 -5.02 -11.32 13.13
N ARG A 347 -5.57 -10.73 12.07
CA ARG A 347 -6.92 -10.14 12.08
C ARG A 347 -7.97 -11.21 12.36
N TYR A 348 -7.90 -12.34 11.66
CA TYR A 348 -8.82 -13.46 11.85
C TYR A 348 -8.82 -13.92 13.32
N ILE A 349 -7.64 -14.03 13.93
CA ILE A 349 -7.51 -14.46 15.33
C ILE A 349 -8.15 -13.48 16.31
N ILE A 350 -7.95 -12.18 16.12
CA ILE A 350 -8.50 -11.16 17.02
C ILE A 350 -10.02 -11.03 16.86
N SER A 351 -10.53 -11.20 15.64
CA SER A 351 -11.96 -11.13 15.33
C SER A 351 -12.69 -12.35 15.88
N GLU A 352 -12.27 -13.57 15.54
CA GLU A 352 -12.88 -14.82 16.03
C GLU A 352 -12.52 -15.13 17.49
N GLY A 353 -11.54 -14.40 18.03
CA GLY A 353 -11.22 -14.41 19.45
C GLY A 353 -12.21 -13.63 20.29
N ASP A 354 -13.12 -12.87 19.66
CA ASP A 354 -14.09 -11.98 20.30
C ASP A 354 -13.45 -10.93 21.21
N VAL A 355 -12.22 -10.51 20.89
CA VAL A 355 -11.46 -9.52 21.66
C VAL A 355 -11.28 -8.19 20.93
N MET A 356 -11.65 -8.10 19.64
CA MET A 356 -11.53 -6.84 18.87
C MET A 356 -12.28 -5.69 19.54
N ASP A 357 -13.53 -5.92 19.90
CA ASP A 357 -14.42 -4.92 20.50
C ASP A 357 -13.94 -4.55 21.92
N THR A 358 -13.42 -5.51 22.67
CA THR A 358 -12.74 -5.26 23.96
C THR A 358 -11.50 -4.38 23.82
N ILE A 359 -10.67 -4.62 22.80
CA ILE A 359 -9.49 -3.80 22.52
C ILE A 359 -9.93 -2.36 22.23
N LEU A 360 -10.94 -2.20 21.37
CA LEU A 360 -11.52 -0.89 21.03
C LEU A 360 -12.05 -0.18 22.29
N TYR A 361 -12.85 -0.85 23.11
CA TYR A 361 -13.41 -0.30 24.34
C TYR A 361 -12.33 0.18 25.32
N LYS A 362 -11.29 -0.64 25.55
CA LYS A 362 -10.17 -0.27 26.42
C LYS A 362 -9.42 0.95 25.91
N PHE A 363 -9.24 1.09 24.59
CA PHE A 363 -8.60 2.28 24.04
C PHE A 363 -9.48 3.53 24.15
N VAL A 364 -10.78 3.41 23.84
CA VAL A 364 -11.74 4.52 23.94
C VAL A 364 -11.82 5.05 25.37
N SER A 365 -11.99 4.17 26.35
CA SER A 365 -12.11 4.55 27.77
C SER A 365 -10.88 5.28 28.33
N ILE A 366 -9.67 4.97 27.84
CA ILE A 366 -8.44 5.69 28.22
C ILE A 366 -8.45 7.14 27.71
N ILE A 367 -9.04 7.38 26.53
CA ILE A 367 -9.02 8.67 25.84
C ILE A 367 -10.14 9.60 26.33
N GLU A 368 -11.31 9.08 26.71
CA GLU A 368 -12.52 9.86 27.06
C GLU A 368 -12.33 10.93 28.14
N ASN A 369 -11.36 10.72 29.05
CA ASN A 369 -11.09 11.62 30.17
C ASN A 369 -9.88 12.55 29.96
N GLN A 370 -9.29 12.58 28.76
CA GLN A 370 -8.07 13.33 28.49
C GLN A 370 -8.34 14.72 27.90
N PRO A 371 -7.46 15.71 28.13
CA PRO A 371 -7.50 17.00 27.45
C PRO A 371 -7.41 16.83 25.92
N SER A 372 -8.07 17.72 25.15
CA SER A 372 -8.24 17.58 23.70
C SER A 372 -6.94 17.31 22.91
N MET A 373 -5.84 18.00 23.24
CA MET A 373 -4.56 17.82 22.55
C MET A 373 -3.92 16.46 22.85
N ILE A 374 -4.04 15.99 24.10
CA ILE A 374 -3.54 14.67 24.52
C ILE A 374 -4.39 13.58 23.89
N ALA A 375 -5.72 13.76 23.86
CA ALA A 375 -6.64 12.83 23.23
C ALA A 375 -6.33 12.61 21.74
N ILE A 376 -6.07 13.68 20.98
CA ILE A 376 -5.69 13.58 19.55
C ILE A 376 -4.39 12.78 19.36
N LEU A 377 -3.37 13.03 20.19
CA LEU A 377 -2.11 12.27 20.12
C LEU A 377 -2.30 10.80 20.52
N MET A 378 -3.15 10.52 21.51
CA MET A 378 -3.49 9.14 21.88
C MET A 378 -4.25 8.42 20.77
N ILE A 379 -5.23 9.08 20.13
CA ILE A 379 -5.94 8.52 18.96
C ILE A 379 -4.93 8.14 17.86
N TYR A 380 -3.94 9.00 17.58
CA TYR A 380 -2.90 8.69 16.61
C TYR A 380 -2.08 7.44 16.99
N VAL A 381 -1.65 7.33 18.26
CA VAL A 381 -0.93 6.15 18.76
C VAL A 381 -1.79 4.89 18.68
N VAL A 382 -3.08 5.00 19.02
CA VAL A 382 -4.05 3.91 18.94
C VAL A 382 -4.17 3.42 17.51
N ILE A 383 -4.34 4.31 16.53
CA ILE A 383 -4.41 3.94 15.10
C ILE A 383 -3.12 3.23 14.65
N ILE A 384 -1.94 3.67 15.12
CA ILE A 384 -0.67 2.97 14.84
C ILE A 384 -0.68 1.54 15.40
N VAL A 385 -1.16 1.35 16.63
CA VAL A 385 -1.27 0.01 17.24
C VAL A 385 -2.28 -0.84 16.48
N PHE A 386 -3.42 -0.27 16.06
CA PHE A 386 -4.42 -0.96 15.25
C PHE A 386 -3.91 -1.33 13.85
N GLU A 387 -2.93 -0.61 13.28
CA GLU A 387 -2.28 -1.00 12.02
C GLU A 387 -1.70 -2.42 12.07
N ILE A 388 -1.24 -2.85 13.25
CA ILE A 388 -0.65 -4.17 13.45
C ILE A 388 -1.71 -5.27 13.32
N PHE A 389 -2.93 -5.01 13.80
CA PHE A 389 -4.03 -5.98 13.82
C PHE A 389 -4.93 -5.90 12.60
N ILE A 390 -5.13 -4.70 12.06
CA ILE A 390 -6.01 -4.40 10.94
C ILE A 390 -5.20 -3.61 9.91
N PRO A 391 -4.54 -4.29 8.96
CA PRO A 391 -3.76 -3.62 7.92
C PRO A 391 -4.65 -2.88 6.89
N SER A 392 -5.94 -3.24 6.81
CA SER A 392 -6.89 -2.58 5.92
C SER A 392 -7.29 -1.21 6.48
N SER A 393 -6.97 -0.15 5.74
CA SER A 393 -7.33 1.22 6.11
C SER A 393 -8.84 1.45 6.13
N SER A 394 -9.57 0.94 5.15
CA SER A 394 -11.03 1.04 5.10
C SER A 394 -11.70 0.32 6.27
N ALA A 395 -11.24 -0.88 6.62
CA ALA A 395 -11.77 -1.63 7.76
C ALA A 395 -11.53 -0.90 9.09
N LYS A 396 -10.35 -0.32 9.29
CA LYS A 396 -10.08 0.50 10.50
C LYS A 396 -10.98 1.71 10.59
N VAL A 397 -11.16 2.43 9.49
CA VAL A 397 -12.05 3.59 9.46
C VAL A 397 -13.48 3.19 9.82
N PHE A 398 -13.98 2.08 9.26
CA PHE A 398 -15.31 1.60 9.56
C PHE A 398 -15.53 1.24 11.03
N LEU A 399 -14.53 0.61 11.67
CA LEU A 399 -14.62 0.17 13.07
C LEU A 399 -14.37 1.29 14.07
N ILE A 400 -13.40 2.16 13.81
CA ILE A 400 -12.88 3.10 14.80
C ILE A 400 -13.50 4.49 14.65
N MET A 401 -13.85 4.90 13.42
CA MET A 401 -14.29 6.26 13.17
C MET A 401 -15.62 6.64 13.85
N PRO A 402 -16.64 5.75 13.94
CA PRO A 402 -17.86 6.06 14.73
C PRO A 402 -17.51 6.44 16.18
N LEU A 403 -16.67 5.64 16.82
CA LEU A 403 -16.19 5.88 18.18
C LEU A 403 -15.44 7.21 18.29
N ILE A 404 -14.53 7.50 17.35
CA ILE A 404 -13.78 8.77 17.34
C ILE A 404 -14.70 9.97 17.16
N PHE A 405 -15.69 9.93 16.27
CA PHE A 405 -16.60 11.05 16.05
C PHE A 405 -17.41 11.38 17.29
N ASP A 406 -17.97 10.37 17.96
CA ASP A 406 -18.73 10.59 19.18
C ASP A 406 -17.84 11.15 20.29
N MET A 407 -16.61 10.64 20.44
CA MET A 407 -15.64 11.20 21.39
C MET A 407 -15.27 12.65 21.08
N CYS A 408 -15.04 12.98 19.81
CA CYS A 408 -14.77 14.34 19.37
C CYS A 408 -15.96 15.28 19.65
N SER A 409 -17.20 14.78 19.53
CA SER A 409 -18.40 15.55 19.90
C SER A 409 -18.42 15.89 21.40
N ILE A 410 -18.07 14.93 22.26
CA ILE A 410 -18.00 15.10 23.72
C ILE A 410 -16.86 16.06 24.10
N ILE A 411 -15.69 15.92 23.48
CA ILE A 411 -14.53 16.80 23.70
C ILE A 411 -14.83 18.23 23.23
N ASN A 412 -15.50 18.39 22.07
CA ASN A 412 -15.90 19.70 21.58
C ASN A 412 -16.94 20.36 22.47
N ALA A 413 -17.94 19.61 22.93
CA ALA A 413 -18.94 20.08 23.91
C ALA A 413 -18.29 20.55 25.22
N LYS A 414 -17.25 19.87 25.70
CA LYS A 414 -16.47 20.30 26.88
C LYS A 414 -15.55 21.50 26.64
N SER A 415 -15.10 21.72 25.40
CA SER A 415 -14.17 22.80 25.03
C SER A 415 -14.84 24.11 24.60
N GLY A 416 -16.17 24.14 24.53
CA GLY A 416 -16.95 25.33 24.15
C GLY A 416 -16.84 25.74 22.68
N ARG A 417 -16.28 24.88 21.81
CA ARG A 417 -16.22 25.12 20.36
C ARG A 417 -17.46 24.52 19.71
N CYS A 418 -18.40 25.38 19.31
CA CYS A 418 -19.55 24.99 18.50
C CYS A 418 -19.13 24.25 17.23
N SER A 419 -20.01 23.34 16.82
CA SER A 419 -19.94 22.26 15.82
C SER A 419 -19.49 22.60 14.39
N GLU A 420 -18.94 23.78 14.09
CA GLU A 420 -18.70 24.21 12.71
C GLU A 420 -17.33 23.78 12.14
N ASN A 421 -16.38 23.33 12.98
CA ASN A 421 -15.01 23.01 12.54
C ASN A 421 -14.58 21.55 12.82
N CYS A 422 -15.47 20.58 12.65
CA CYS A 422 -15.11 19.14 12.63
C CYS A 422 -14.58 18.70 11.25
N ALA A 423 -13.64 19.46 10.68
CA ALA A 423 -13.14 19.29 9.30
C ALA A 423 -11.67 18.89 9.22
#